data_AF-A0A430RZK0-F1
#
_entry.id   AF-A0A430RZK0-F1
#
_cell.length_a   1.000
_cell.length_b   1.000
_cell.length_c   1.000
_cell.angle_alpha   90.00
_cell.angle_beta   90.00
_cell.angle_gamma   90.00
#
_symmetry.space_group_name_H-M   'P 1'
#
loop_
_entity.id
_entity.type
_entity.pdbx_description
1 polymer ?
#
loop_
_entity_poly.entity_id
_entity_poly.type
_entity_poly.pdbx_seq_one_letter_code
_entity_poly.pdbx_strand_id
1 'polypeptide(L)'
;LLVGVGLWLVGVPLAASLGFLAGVFNLIPFVGVIVSGVPALLLAATGGWLKVLLAFLVLWLANQVEGNLLGPLIVGRSTRLHPVTAIAAILVGATLFGLWGALLGVPTAAFLKVLLEEYYKKSRFYREG
;
A
#
# COMPACT_ATOMS: atom_id res chain seq x y z
N LEU A 1 -11.86 0.33 -4.78
CA LEU A 1 -12.97 0.86 -5.64
C LEU A 1 -12.47 1.37 -6.99
N LEU A 2 -11.50 2.29 -7.04
CA LEU A 2 -10.93 2.82 -8.29
C LEU A 2 -10.46 1.71 -9.25
N VAL A 3 -9.68 0.75 -8.73
CA VAL A 3 -9.23 -0.43 -9.49
C VAL A 3 -10.42 -1.23 -10.04
N GLY A 4 -11.42 -1.54 -9.21
CA GLY A 4 -12.55 -2.35 -9.62
C GLY A 4 -13.41 -1.68 -10.71
N VAL A 5 -13.71 -0.39 -10.55
CA VAL A 5 -14.47 0.38 -11.54
C VAL A 5 -13.68 0.51 -12.84
N GLY A 6 -12.39 0.84 -12.76
CA GLY A 6 -11.55 0.98 -13.95
C GLY A 6 -11.40 -0.34 -14.72
N LEU A 7 -11.17 -1.46 -14.03
CA LEU A 7 -11.09 -2.78 -14.66
C LEU A 7 -12.43 -3.22 -15.26
N TRP A 8 -13.54 -2.85 -14.61
CA TRP A 8 -14.88 -3.13 -15.13
C TRP A 8 -15.15 -2.36 -16.42
N LEU A 9 -14.76 -1.08 -16.50
CA LEU A 9 -14.85 -0.28 -17.73
C LEU A 9 -14.01 -0.85 -18.88
N VAL A 10 -12.86 -1.45 -18.57
CA VAL A 10 -12.02 -2.14 -19.56
C VAL A 10 -12.59 -3.51 -19.97
N GLY A 11 -13.58 -4.03 -19.22
CA GLY A 11 -14.17 -5.34 -19.44
C GLY A 11 -13.23 -6.49 -19.06
N VAL A 12 -12.47 -6.31 -17.98
CA VAL A 12 -11.64 -7.37 -17.38
C VAL A 12 -12.52 -8.27 -16.51
N PRO A 13 -12.46 -9.61 -16.68
CA PRO A 13 -13.18 -10.53 -15.81
C PRO A 13 -12.84 -10.33 -14.34
N LEU A 14 -13.81 -10.60 -13.45
CA LEU A 14 -13.62 -10.52 -11.99
C LEU A 14 -13.20 -9.12 -11.48
N ALA A 15 -13.43 -8.05 -12.25
CA ALA A 15 -13.07 -6.68 -11.87
C ALA A 15 -13.54 -6.29 -10.46
N ALA A 16 -14.75 -6.68 -10.06
CA ALA A 16 -15.27 -6.42 -8.71
C ALA A 16 -14.44 -7.13 -7.63
N SER A 17 -14.15 -8.42 -7.81
CA SER A 17 -13.33 -9.21 -6.87
C SER A 17 -11.89 -8.69 -6.79
N LEU A 18 -11.30 -8.32 -7.93
CA LEU A 18 -9.96 -7.72 -7.99
C LEU A 18 -9.93 -6.36 -7.30
N GLY A 19 -10.95 -5.53 -7.50
CA GLY A 19 -11.10 -4.25 -6.83
C GLY A 19 -11.33 -4.38 -5.32
N PHE A 20 -12.00 -5.45 -4.88
CA PHE A 20 -12.14 -5.80 -3.46
C PHE A 20 -10.80 -6.24 -2.87
N LEU A 21 -10.08 -7.15 -3.53
CA LEU A 21 -8.73 -7.55 -3.12
C LEU A 21 -7.78 -6.35 -3.02
N ALA A 22 -7.78 -5.47 -4.02
CA ALA A 22 -7.01 -4.24 -3.98
C ALA A 22 -7.33 -3.42 -2.72
N GLY A 23 -8.61 -3.22 -2.42
CA GLY A 23 -9.04 -2.46 -1.24
C GLY A 23 -8.62 -3.08 0.09
N VAL A 24 -8.81 -4.38 0.26
CA VAL A 24 -8.45 -5.10 1.50
C VAL A 24 -6.94 -5.15 1.68
N PHE A 25 -6.19 -5.49 0.65
CA PHE A 25 -4.75 -5.70 0.74
C PHE A 25 -3.94 -4.40 0.63
N ASN A 26 -4.52 -3.27 0.19
CA ASN A 26 -3.87 -1.96 0.22
C ASN A 26 -3.59 -1.47 1.66
N LEU A 27 -4.17 -2.11 2.67
CA LEU A 27 -3.78 -1.89 4.07
C LEU A 27 -2.32 -2.27 4.33
N ILE A 28 -1.77 -3.20 3.55
CA ILE A 28 -0.36 -3.58 3.58
C ILE A 28 0.32 -2.97 2.35
N PRO A 29 1.28 -2.03 2.53
CA PRO A 29 1.98 -1.41 1.42
C PRO A 29 2.44 -2.40 0.35
N PHE A 30 2.16 -2.05 -0.92
CA PHE A 30 2.49 -2.82 -2.13
C PHE A 30 1.76 -4.16 -2.31
N VAL A 31 1.24 -4.78 -1.25
CA VAL A 31 0.57 -6.09 -1.34
C VAL A 31 -0.71 -6.01 -2.17
N GLY A 32 -1.55 -5.00 -1.92
CA GLY A 32 -2.77 -4.80 -2.71
C GLY A 32 -2.50 -4.65 -4.20
N VAL A 33 -1.43 -3.95 -4.57
CA VAL A 33 -1.00 -3.76 -5.96
C VAL A 33 -0.63 -5.08 -6.62
N ILE A 34 0.15 -5.92 -5.93
CA ILE A 34 0.61 -7.19 -6.48
C ILE A 34 -0.54 -8.20 -6.57
N VAL A 35 -1.28 -8.38 -5.46
CA VAL A 35 -2.34 -9.39 -5.33
C VAL A 35 -3.52 -9.10 -6.26
N SER A 36 -3.85 -7.82 -6.51
CA SER A 36 -4.90 -7.46 -7.46
C SER A 36 -4.38 -7.26 -8.89
N GLY A 37 -3.21 -6.65 -9.04
CA GLY A 37 -2.68 -6.23 -10.34
C GLY A 37 -2.18 -7.39 -11.20
N VAL A 38 -1.47 -8.36 -10.63
CA VAL A 38 -0.96 -9.51 -11.40
C VAL A 38 -2.11 -10.33 -11.99
N PRO A 39 -3.13 -10.76 -11.20
CA PRO A 39 -4.27 -11.46 -11.78
C PRO A 39 -5.09 -10.58 -12.74
N ALA A 40 -5.22 -9.28 -12.48
CA ALA A 40 -5.92 -8.37 -13.38
C ALA A 40 -5.29 -8.32 -14.77
N LEU A 41 -3.95 -8.22 -14.85
CA LEU A 41 -3.23 -8.19 -16.12
C LEU A 41 -3.30 -9.54 -16.84
N LEU A 42 -3.19 -10.65 -16.11
CA LEU A 42 -3.35 -12.00 -16.69
C LEU A 42 -4.76 -12.21 -17.25
N LEU A 43 -5.79 -11.78 -16.53
CA LEU A 43 -7.18 -11.87 -16.99
C LEU A 43 -7.44 -10.92 -18.16
N ALA A 44 -6.85 -9.72 -18.16
CA ALA A 44 -6.94 -8.79 -19.28
C ALA A 44 -6.30 -9.36 -20.56
N ALA A 45 -5.22 -10.14 -20.43
CA ALA A 45 -4.54 -10.78 -21.56
C ALA A 45 -5.44 -11.74 -22.35
N THR A 46 -6.43 -12.34 -21.70
CA THR A 46 -7.42 -13.20 -22.37
C THR A 46 -8.26 -12.47 -23.43
N GLY A 47 -8.38 -11.14 -23.33
CA GLY A 47 -9.09 -10.31 -24.30
C GLY A 47 -8.19 -9.49 -25.22
N GLY A 48 -6.90 -9.83 -25.31
CA GLY A 48 -5.94 -9.24 -26.24
C GLY A 48 -5.05 -8.13 -25.65
N TRP A 49 -4.00 -7.78 -26.39
CA TRP A 49 -2.94 -6.85 -25.95
C TRP A 49 -3.47 -5.46 -25.57
N LEU A 50 -4.49 -4.97 -26.28
CA LEU A 50 -5.08 -3.67 -26.01
C LEU A 50 -5.74 -3.62 -24.63
N LYS A 51 -6.43 -4.69 -24.22
CA LYS A 51 -7.03 -4.79 -22.88
C LYS A 51 -5.97 -4.83 -21.79
N VAL A 52 -4.84 -5.51 -22.01
CA VAL A 52 -3.70 -5.51 -21.07
C VAL A 52 -3.18 -4.09 -20.89
N LEU A 53 -2.99 -3.35 -21.98
CA LEU A 53 -2.47 -1.99 -21.93
C LEU A 53 -3.44 -1.05 -21.20
N LEU A 54 -4.75 -1.16 -21.47
CA LEU A 54 -5.77 -0.38 -20.77
C LEU A 54 -5.87 -0.76 -19.28
N ALA A 55 -5.82 -2.05 -18.95
CA ALA A 55 -5.84 -2.52 -17.56
C ALA A 55 -4.60 -2.04 -16.80
N PHE A 56 -3.41 -2.09 -17.42
CA PHE A 56 -2.19 -1.53 -16.87
C PHE A 56 -2.33 -0.04 -16.61
N LEU A 57 -2.86 0.71 -17.58
CA LEU A 57 -3.08 2.16 -17.43
C LEU A 57 -4.03 2.47 -16.27
N VAL A 58 -5.14 1.72 -16.15
CA VAL A 58 -6.06 1.82 -15.01
C VAL A 58 -5.35 1.56 -13.68
N LEU A 59 -4.61 0.47 -13.58
CA LEU A 59 -3.89 0.11 -12.35
C LEU A 59 -2.85 1.17 -11.99
N TRP A 60 -2.10 1.66 -12.97
CA TRP A 60 -1.11 2.72 -12.78
C TRP A 60 -1.76 4.01 -12.31
N LEU A 61 -2.81 4.48 -12.98
CA LEU A 61 -3.54 5.69 -12.59
C LEU A 61 -4.16 5.55 -11.19
N ALA A 62 -4.77 4.40 -10.88
CA ALA A 62 -5.34 4.15 -9.56
C ALA A 62 -4.25 4.24 -8.46
N ASN A 63 -3.09 3.64 -8.69
CA ASN A 63 -1.94 3.73 -7.78
C ASN A 63 -1.42 5.16 -7.62
N GLN A 64 -1.37 5.92 -8.71
CA GLN A 64 -0.94 7.32 -8.67
C GLN A 64 -1.92 8.18 -7.86
N VAL A 65 -3.22 7.96 -8.01
CA VAL A 65 -4.27 8.65 -7.23
C VAL A 65 -4.18 8.26 -5.76
N GLU A 66 -4.05 6.97 -5.45
CA GLU A 66 -3.94 6.49 -4.08
C GLU A 66 -2.68 7.04 -3.38
N GLY A 67 -1.52 6.95 -4.03
CA GLY A 67 -0.25 7.37 -3.43
C GLY A 67 -0.07 8.89 -3.33
N ASN A 68 -0.41 9.64 -4.38
CA ASN A 68 -0.04 11.06 -4.48
C ASN A 68 -1.18 12.03 -4.12
N LEU A 69 -2.44 11.61 -4.26
CA LEU A 69 -3.60 12.45 -3.93
C LEU A 69 -4.23 12.01 -2.61
N LEU A 70 -4.68 10.76 -2.54
CA LEU A 70 -5.39 10.25 -1.38
C LEU A 70 -4.48 10.09 -0.16
N GLY A 71 -3.24 9.61 -0.36
CA GLY A 71 -2.25 9.48 0.71
C GLY A 71 -2.08 10.75 1.55
N PRO A 72 -1.71 11.90 0.93
CA PRO A 72 -1.58 13.17 1.65
C PRO A 72 -2.89 13.69 2.26
N LEU A 73 -4.03 13.47 1.60
CA LEU A 73 -5.36 13.89 2.08
C LEU A 73 -5.80 13.10 3.32
N ILE A 74 -5.52 11.81 3.37
CA ILE A 74 -5.97 10.90 4.44
C ILE A 74 -5.00 10.90 5.62
N VAL A 75 -3.69 10.84 5.36
CA VAL A 75 -2.69 10.58 6.41
C VAL A 75 -2.18 11.88 7.05
N GLY A 76 -2.40 13.04 6.40
CA GLY A 76 -1.73 14.29 6.79
C GLY A 76 -0.21 14.18 6.66
N ARG A 77 0.52 15.29 6.70
CA ARG A 77 1.96 15.35 6.38
C ARG A 77 2.92 14.63 7.37
N SER A 78 2.43 13.75 8.24
CA SER A 78 2.98 13.67 9.61
C SER A 78 3.77 12.42 10.00
N THR A 79 4.03 11.46 9.11
CA THR A 79 5.02 10.42 9.43
C THR A 79 5.92 10.15 8.24
N ARG A 80 7.06 10.86 8.19
CA ARG A 80 8.15 10.63 7.23
C ARG A 80 8.85 9.30 7.55
N LEU A 81 8.13 8.18 7.47
CA LEU A 81 8.73 6.85 7.49
C LEU A 81 9.34 6.59 6.12
N HIS A 82 10.59 6.18 6.12
CA HIS A 82 11.23 5.76 4.90
C HIS A 82 10.56 4.45 4.41
N PRO A 83 10.30 4.26 3.10
CA PRO A 83 9.65 3.06 2.59
C PRO A 83 10.32 1.75 3.06
N VAL A 84 11.65 1.75 3.17
CA VAL A 84 12.43 0.62 3.68
C VAL A 84 12.04 0.25 5.12
N THR A 85 11.80 1.25 5.98
CA THR A 85 11.37 1.01 7.38
C THR A 85 9.95 0.45 7.45
N ALA A 86 9.06 0.88 6.56
CA ALA A 86 7.72 0.33 6.46
C ALA A 86 7.77 -1.14 6.02
N ILE A 87 8.54 -1.46 4.96
CA ILE A 87 8.71 -2.85 4.48
C ILE A 87 9.31 -3.73 5.58
N ALA A 88 10.38 -3.27 6.24
CA ALA A 88 10.99 -4.02 7.34
C ALA A 88 9.98 -4.30 8.48
N ALA A 89 9.19 -3.30 8.85
CA ALA A 89 8.16 -3.45 9.89
C ALA A 89 7.05 -4.43 9.50
N ILE A 90 6.63 -4.43 8.22
CA ILE A 90 5.67 -5.41 7.69
C ILE A 90 6.26 -6.81 7.77
N LEU A 91 7.50 -7.01 7.33
CA LEU A 91 8.13 -8.33 7.34
C LEU A 91 8.30 -8.87 8.75
N VAL A 92 8.79 -8.04 9.68
CA VAL A 92 8.93 -8.42 11.10
C VAL A 92 7.57 -8.67 11.74
N GLY A 93 6.58 -7.82 11.48
CA GLY A 93 5.23 -8.03 11.98
C GLY A 93 4.61 -9.32 11.43
N ALA A 94 4.77 -9.55 10.13
CA ALA A 94 4.26 -10.74 9.45
C ALA A 94 4.85 -12.03 10.02
N THR A 95 6.13 -12.07 10.34
CA THR A 95 6.76 -13.25 10.94
C THR A 95 6.32 -13.51 12.38
N LEU A 96 6.04 -12.46 13.16
CA LEU A 96 5.66 -12.59 14.57
C LEU A 96 4.17 -12.91 14.76
N PHE A 97 3.28 -12.25 14.03
CA PHE A 97 1.83 -12.32 14.23
C PHE A 97 1.03 -12.56 12.95
N GLY A 98 1.68 -12.99 11.87
CA GLY A 98 1.03 -13.26 10.59
C GLY A 98 0.38 -12.02 9.99
N LEU A 99 -0.81 -12.18 9.42
CA LEU A 99 -1.55 -11.09 8.76
C LEU A 99 -1.76 -9.87 9.69
N TRP A 100 -2.09 -10.10 10.95
CA TRP A 100 -2.31 -9.02 11.92
C TRP A 100 -1.04 -8.22 12.18
N GLY A 101 0.11 -8.89 12.28
CA GLY A 101 1.38 -8.19 12.43
C GLY A 101 1.80 -7.43 11.17
N ALA A 102 1.50 -7.96 9.97
CA ALA A 102 1.73 -7.25 8.72
C ALA A 102 0.92 -5.94 8.63
N LEU A 103 -0.35 -5.97 9.05
CA LEU A 103 -1.24 -4.81 9.08
C LEU A 103 -0.82 -3.77 10.11
N LEU A 104 -0.42 -4.21 11.31
CA LEU A 104 -0.06 -3.33 12.42
C LEU A 104 1.42 -2.91 12.42
N GLY A 105 2.26 -3.53 11.59
CA GLY A 105 3.70 -3.29 11.55
C GLY A 105 4.05 -1.83 11.23
N VAL A 106 3.45 -1.26 10.18
CA VAL A 106 3.72 0.13 9.78
C VAL A 106 3.26 1.16 10.83
N PRO A 107 2.02 1.09 11.36
CA PRO A 107 1.60 1.97 12.47
C PRO A 107 2.50 1.85 13.71
N THR A 108 2.92 0.63 14.06
CA THR A 108 3.79 0.40 15.22
C THR A 108 5.18 1.01 15.00
N ALA A 109 5.78 0.81 13.83
CA ALA A 109 7.05 1.42 13.48
C ALA A 109 6.97 2.95 13.43
N ALA A 110 5.85 3.49 12.95
CA ALA A 110 5.56 4.92 12.99
C ALA A 110 5.56 5.46 14.41
N PHE A 111 4.82 4.80 15.30
CA PHE A 111 4.70 5.16 16.70
C PHE A 111 6.04 5.09 17.44
N LEU A 112 6.80 4.01 17.24
CA LEU A 112 8.14 3.86 17.81
C LEU A 112 9.10 4.95 17.33
N LYS A 113 9.06 5.29 16.03
CA LYS A 113 9.88 6.36 15.47
C LYS A 113 9.58 7.70 16.15
N VAL A 114 8.31 8.04 16.29
CA VAL A 114 7.88 9.28 16.96
C VAL A 114 8.33 9.30 18.41
N LEU A 115 8.16 8.19 19.16
CA LEU A 115 8.64 8.09 20.54
C LEU A 115 10.16 8.31 20.65
N LEU A 116 10.95 7.72 19.75
CA LEU A 116 12.41 7.90 19.77
C LEU A 116 12.84 9.34 19.41
N GLU A 117 12.18 9.96 18.44
CA GLU A 117 12.49 11.33 18.02
C GLU A 117 12.06 12.36 19.09
N GLU A 118 10.88 12.19 19.68
CA GLU A 118 10.29 13.15 20.63
C GLU A 118 10.86 12.98 22.04
N TYR A 119 11.02 11.74 22.52
CA TYR A 119 11.37 11.43 23.91
C TYR A 119 12.87 11.22 24.11
N TYR A 120 13.54 10.48 23.21
CA TYR A 120 14.96 10.12 23.40
C TYR A 120 15.91 11.22 22.90
N LYS A 121 15.76 11.69 21.66
CA LYS A 121 16.64 12.71 21.06
C LYS A 121 16.47 14.10 21.68
N LYS A 122 15.32 14.40 22.27
CA LYS A 122 15.04 15.67 22.93
C LYS A 122 15.36 15.65 24.43
N SER A 123 15.65 14.48 25.02
CA SER A 123 16.04 14.38 26.43
C SER A 123 17.40 15.03 26.68
N ARG A 124 17.57 15.65 27.85
CA ARG A 124 18.83 16.31 28.27
C ARG A 124 20.04 15.36 28.22
N PHE A 125 19.83 14.05 28.37
CA PHE A 125 20.87 13.02 28.39
C PHE A 125 21.64 12.86 27.06
N TYR A 126 21.05 13.21 25.91
CA TYR A 126 21.74 13.16 24.60
C TYR A 126 22.39 14.50 24.20
N ARG A 127 21.99 15.62 24.80
CA ARG A 127 22.56 16.94 24.47
C ARG A 127 23.82 17.29 25.25
N GLU A 128 24.11 16.56 26.33
CA GLU A 128 25.24 16.82 27.23
C GLU A 128 26.33 15.73 27.21
N GLY A 129 26.16 14.65 26.41
CA GLY A 129 27.17 13.62 26.17
C GLY A 129 27.68 13.66 24.74
#